data_AF-A0A847H1U8-F1
#
_entry.id   AF-A0A847H1U8-F1
#
_cell.length_a   1.000
_cell.length_b   1.000
_cell.length_c   1.000
_cell.angle_alpha   90.00
_cell.angle_beta   90.00
_cell.angle_gamma   90.00
#
_symmetry.space_group_name_H-M   'P 1'
#
loop_
_entity.id
_entity.type
_entity.pdbx_description
1 polymer ?
#
loop_
_entity_poly.entity_id
_entity_poly.type
_entity_poly.pdbx_seq_one_letter_code
_entity_poly.pdbx_strand_id
1 'polypeptide(L)'
;MTKLVASLAAFLAPVILATAVHGADATVPIVVSPSTINLQAAGEWVTVHAEIDYSAVEGASVTLNGIPVQATFADSRGDLVAKFLVGDVRAIVEPGTAELTLSGTTRDGGTFSGTDTVKVINVSGKN
;
A
#
# COMPACT_ATOMS: atom_id res chain seq x y z
N MET A 1 5.37 40.29 57.34
CA MET A 1 5.43 41.04 56.07
C MET A 1 5.99 40.10 55.01
N THR A 2 5.11 39.72 54.09
CA THR A 2 5.27 38.76 53.01
C THR A 2 6.26 39.27 51.97
N LYS A 3 7.21 38.43 51.52
CA LYS A 3 7.92 38.65 50.25
C LYS A 3 7.89 37.37 49.43
N LEU A 4 6.87 37.30 48.56
CA LEU A 4 6.79 36.35 47.46
C LEU A 4 7.98 36.54 46.53
N VAL A 5 8.72 35.46 46.27
CA VAL A 5 9.68 35.39 45.18
C VAL A 5 8.94 34.80 43.99
N ALA A 6 8.69 35.63 42.97
CA ALA A 6 8.01 35.22 41.74
C ALA A 6 9.02 34.52 40.81
N SER A 7 8.87 33.21 40.65
CA SER A 7 9.59 32.41 39.65
C SER A 7 9.05 32.71 38.25
N LEU A 8 9.86 33.35 37.41
CA LEU A 8 9.56 33.54 35.99
C LEU A 8 10.07 32.32 35.20
N ALA A 9 9.22 31.30 35.07
CA ALA A 9 9.45 30.18 34.16
C ALA A 9 8.99 30.57 32.75
N ALA A 10 9.94 30.90 31.87
CA ALA A 10 9.66 31.12 30.46
C ALA A 10 9.42 29.76 29.78
N PHE A 11 8.15 29.39 29.57
CA PHE A 11 7.78 28.25 28.74
C PHE A 11 8.02 28.60 27.27
N LEU A 12 9.10 28.04 26.71
CA LEU A 12 9.33 28.05 25.27
C LEU A 12 8.42 26.98 24.64
N ALA A 13 7.28 27.38 24.11
CA ALA A 13 6.41 26.48 23.36
C ALA A 13 7.03 26.20 21.98
N PRO A 14 7.25 24.94 21.57
CA PRO A 14 7.60 24.66 20.19
C PRO A 14 6.36 24.90 19.32
N VAL A 15 6.45 25.86 18.41
CA VAL A 15 5.50 25.99 17.30
C VAL A 15 5.80 24.84 16.34
N ILE A 16 5.07 23.73 16.49
CA ILE A 16 5.07 22.65 15.50
C ILE A 16 4.19 23.14 14.36
N LEU A 17 4.82 23.61 13.28
CA LEU A 17 4.12 23.96 12.05
C LEU A 17 3.73 22.65 11.35
N ALA A 18 2.56 22.11 11.68
CA ALA A 18 1.98 21.00 10.94
C ALA A 18 1.56 21.50 9.56
N THR A 19 2.43 21.38 8.57
CA THR A 19 2.03 21.53 7.17
C THR A 19 1.20 20.30 6.80
N ALA A 20 -0.12 20.42 6.90
CA ALA A 20 -1.03 19.46 6.30
C ALA A 20 -0.90 19.59 4.77
N VAL A 21 -0.02 18.79 4.17
CA VAL A 21 -0.09 18.47 2.74
C VAL A 21 -1.38 17.71 2.55
N HIS A 22 -2.40 18.41 2.06
CA HIS A 22 -3.67 17.81 1.69
C HIS A 22 -3.51 17.16 0.31
N GLY A 23 -3.89 15.88 0.20
CA GLY A 23 -4.44 15.31 -1.03
C GLY A 23 -3.52 15.30 -2.26
N ALA A 24 -2.26 14.91 -2.13
CA ALA A 24 -1.43 14.63 -3.30
C ALA A 24 -1.62 13.16 -3.74
N ASP A 25 -1.83 12.93 -5.04
CA ASP A 25 -1.70 11.61 -5.67
C ASP A 25 -0.21 11.19 -5.57
N ALA A 26 0.10 10.29 -4.63
CA ALA A 26 1.44 9.78 -4.43
C ALA A 26 1.70 8.56 -5.34
N THR A 27 2.72 8.64 -6.20
CA THR A 27 3.22 7.44 -6.88
C THR A 27 4.17 6.69 -5.96
N VAL A 28 3.89 5.42 -5.70
CA VAL A 28 4.68 4.56 -4.80
C VAL A 28 5.29 3.40 -5.59
N PRO A 29 6.58 3.08 -5.39
CA PRO A 29 7.15 1.86 -5.92
C PRO A 29 6.42 0.63 -5.39
N ILE A 30 6.09 -0.32 -6.27
CA ILE A 30 5.48 -1.59 -5.88
C ILE A 30 6.20 -2.77 -6.52
N VAL A 31 6.04 -3.95 -5.91
CA VAL A 31 6.48 -5.23 -6.45
C VAL A 31 5.35 -6.24 -6.30
N VAL A 32 4.94 -6.83 -7.42
CA VAL A 32 3.92 -7.88 -7.45
C VAL A 32 4.59 -9.25 -7.36
N SER A 33 4.14 -10.06 -6.41
CA SER A 33 4.59 -11.42 -6.15
C SER A 33 3.44 -12.43 -6.24
N PRO A 34 3.57 -13.50 -7.04
CA PRO A 34 4.71 -13.80 -7.92
C PRO A 34 4.79 -12.85 -9.13
N SER A 35 6.00 -12.59 -9.62
CA SER A 35 6.24 -11.81 -10.86
C SER A 35 5.89 -12.58 -12.14
N THR A 36 5.56 -13.87 -12.00
CA THR A 36 4.98 -14.71 -13.06
C THR A 36 3.69 -15.34 -12.57
N ILE A 37 2.57 -15.00 -13.21
CA ILE A 37 1.25 -15.58 -12.94
C ILE A 37 1.00 -16.69 -13.94
N ASN A 38 0.87 -17.93 -13.44
CA ASN A 38 0.38 -19.04 -14.25
C ASN A 38 -1.13 -19.18 -14.07
N LEU A 39 -1.88 -19.09 -15.18
CA LEU A 39 -3.33 -19.22 -15.19
C LEU A 39 -3.82 -20.61 -14.75
N GLN A 40 -2.96 -21.64 -14.86
CA GLN A 40 -3.29 -23.03 -14.48
C GLN A 40 -2.80 -23.43 -13.08
N ALA A 41 -2.04 -22.59 -12.37
CA ALA A 41 -1.47 -22.97 -11.08
C ALA A 41 -2.52 -23.03 -9.95
N ALA A 42 -2.30 -23.83 -8.91
CA ALA A 42 -3.22 -23.89 -7.75
C ALA A 42 -2.89 -22.87 -6.64
N GLY A 43 -2.11 -21.83 -6.94
CA GLY A 43 -1.81 -20.77 -5.97
C GLY A 43 -3.08 -20.09 -5.45
N GLU A 44 -2.98 -19.41 -4.31
CA GLU A 44 -4.12 -18.73 -3.68
C GLU A 44 -3.99 -17.21 -3.74
N TRP A 45 -2.77 -16.69 -3.62
CA TRP A 45 -2.53 -15.26 -3.40
C TRP A 45 -1.66 -14.62 -4.48
N VAL A 46 -2.04 -13.41 -4.87
CA VAL A 46 -1.13 -12.39 -5.40
C VAL A 46 -0.87 -11.40 -4.27
N THR A 47 0.40 -11.19 -3.95
CA THR A 47 0.84 -10.29 -2.88
C THR A 47 1.56 -9.11 -3.50
N VAL A 48 1.19 -7.90 -3.11
CA VAL A 48 1.82 -6.66 -3.56
C VAL A 48 2.52 -6.01 -2.38
N HIS A 49 3.81 -5.78 -2.51
CA HIS A 49 4.58 -4.95 -1.59
C HIS A 49 4.63 -3.53 -2.16
N ALA A 50 4.34 -2.52 -1.34
CA ALA A 50 4.35 -1.13 -1.74
C ALA A 50 5.19 -0.30 -0.76
N GLU A 51 6.10 0.53 -1.27
CA GLU A 51 6.96 1.40 -0.46
C GLU A 51 6.18 2.61 0.05
N ILE A 52 5.23 2.35 0.96
CA ILE A 52 4.40 3.32 1.68
C ILE A 52 4.10 2.80 3.07
N ASP A 53 4.22 3.67 4.08
CA ASP A 53 3.94 3.35 5.48
C ASP A 53 2.51 2.81 5.65
N TYR A 54 2.38 1.56 6.12
CA TYR A 54 1.08 0.93 6.34
C TYR A 54 0.18 1.72 7.30
N SER A 55 0.78 2.39 8.29
CA SER A 55 0.03 3.22 9.25
C SER A 55 -0.66 4.43 8.61
N ALA A 56 -0.16 4.91 7.46
CA ALA A 56 -0.76 6.01 6.73
C ALA A 56 -1.91 5.55 5.80
N VAL A 57 -2.01 4.26 5.50
CA VAL A 57 -2.96 3.72 4.52
C VAL A 57 -4.32 3.42 5.15
N GLU A 58 -5.40 3.77 4.44
CA GLU A 58 -6.74 3.27 4.74
C GLU A 58 -6.90 1.90 4.08
N GLY A 59 -6.61 0.83 4.83
CA GLY A 59 -6.46 -0.52 4.27
C GLY A 59 -7.66 -1.04 3.47
N ALA A 60 -8.89 -0.63 3.82
CA ALA A 60 -10.11 -1.06 3.11
C ALA A 60 -10.28 -0.40 1.72
N SER A 61 -9.54 0.67 1.44
CA SER A 61 -9.59 1.38 0.14
C SER A 61 -8.72 0.74 -0.94
N VAL A 62 -7.83 -0.19 -0.56
CA VAL A 62 -6.80 -0.71 -1.45
C VAL A 62 -7.39 -1.63 -2.51
N THR A 63 -7.00 -1.41 -3.76
CA THR A 63 -7.42 -2.21 -4.92
C THR A 63 -6.25 -2.52 -5.85
N LEU A 64 -6.38 -3.59 -6.65
CA LEU A 64 -5.45 -3.95 -7.72
C LEU A 64 -6.23 -4.00 -9.05
N ASN A 65 -6.03 -3.03 -9.94
CA ASN A 65 -6.87 -2.85 -11.13
C ASN A 65 -8.38 -2.89 -10.81
N GLY A 66 -8.79 -2.34 -9.67
CA GLY A 66 -10.17 -2.36 -9.19
C GLY A 66 -10.60 -3.62 -8.42
N ILE A 67 -9.76 -4.65 -8.33
CA ILE A 67 -10.02 -5.83 -7.48
C ILE A 67 -9.85 -5.41 -6.01
N PRO A 68 -10.84 -5.62 -5.13
CA PRO A 68 -10.73 -5.26 -3.72
C PRO A 68 -9.70 -6.12 -3.00
N VAL A 69 -8.94 -5.51 -2.10
CA VAL A 69 -7.98 -6.22 -1.26
C VAL A 69 -8.69 -7.18 -0.29
N GLN A 70 -8.07 -8.33 -0.03
CA GLN A 70 -8.57 -9.31 0.95
C GLN A 70 -7.92 -9.14 2.32
N ALA A 71 -6.64 -8.79 2.33
CA ALA A 71 -5.91 -8.52 3.56
C ALA A 71 -4.81 -7.49 3.31
N THR A 72 -4.61 -6.62 4.29
CA THR A 72 -3.47 -5.70 4.34
C THR A 72 -2.76 -5.84 5.68
N PHE A 73 -1.44 -5.67 5.69
CA PHE A 73 -0.62 -5.65 6.89
C PHE A 73 0.73 -4.99 6.59
N ALA A 74 1.48 -4.66 7.64
CA ALA A 74 2.83 -4.13 7.51
C ALA A 74 3.85 -5.26 7.27
N ASP A 75 4.84 -5.03 6.40
CA ASP A 75 6.05 -5.85 6.34
C ASP A 75 7.01 -5.54 7.52
N SER A 76 8.20 -6.12 7.51
CA SER A 76 9.21 -5.90 8.56
C SER A 76 9.78 -4.48 8.62
N ARG A 77 9.56 -3.66 7.58
CA ARG A 77 9.98 -2.26 7.50
C ARG A 77 8.85 -1.30 7.87
N GLY A 78 7.62 -1.80 8.01
CA GLY A 78 6.43 -0.98 8.24
C GLY A 78 5.65 -0.65 6.97
N ASP A 79 6.11 -1.15 5.81
CA ASP A 79 5.54 -0.85 4.50
C ASP A 79 4.29 -1.70 4.23
N LEU A 80 3.40 -1.20 3.38
CA LEU A 80 2.17 -1.88 2.99
C LEU A 80 2.45 -3.20 2.25
N VAL A 81 1.83 -4.27 2.74
CA VAL A 81 1.60 -5.53 2.03
C VAL A 81 0.11 -5.70 1.79
N ALA A 82 -0.29 -5.94 0.55
CA ALA A 82 -1.67 -6.18 0.14
C ALA A 82 -1.81 -7.56 -0.51
N LYS A 83 -2.83 -8.32 -0.11
CA LYS A 83 -3.14 -9.65 -0.65
C LYS A 83 -4.45 -9.65 -1.43
N PHE A 84 -4.40 -10.26 -2.62
CA PHE A 84 -5.52 -10.43 -3.53
C PHE A 84 -5.67 -11.91 -3.88
N LEU A 85 -6.91 -12.37 -4.09
CA LEU A 85 -7.14 -13.72 -4.58
C LEU A 85 -6.58 -13.85 -5.98
N VAL A 86 -5.76 -14.87 -6.21
CA VAL A 86 -5.20 -15.09 -7.55
C VAL A 86 -6.30 -15.39 -8.58
N GLY A 87 -7.43 -15.97 -8.15
CA GLY A 87 -8.57 -16.22 -9.02
C GLY A 87 -9.12 -14.94 -9.66
N ASP A 88 -9.26 -13.88 -8.86
CA ASP A 88 -9.75 -12.58 -9.34
C ASP A 88 -8.74 -11.93 -10.27
N VAL A 89 -7.44 -12.01 -9.94
CA VAL A 89 -6.38 -11.45 -10.80
C VAL A 89 -6.31 -12.21 -12.14
N ARG A 90 -6.49 -13.53 -12.13
CA ARG A 90 -6.53 -14.34 -13.37
C ARG A 90 -7.70 -13.98 -14.28
N ALA A 91 -8.82 -13.53 -13.71
CA ALA A 91 -9.99 -13.17 -14.49
C ALA A 91 -9.77 -11.88 -15.32
N ILE A 92 -8.71 -11.11 -15.04
CA ILE A 92 -8.44 -9.81 -15.68
C ILE A 92 -7.13 -9.77 -16.48
N VAL A 93 -6.39 -10.88 -16.58
CA VAL A 93 -5.10 -10.92 -17.31
C VAL A 93 -5.09 -12.02 -18.37
N GLU A 94 -4.34 -11.78 -19.43
CA GLU A 94 -4.15 -12.69 -20.56
C GLU A 94 -2.68 -13.12 -20.69
N PRO A 95 -2.37 -14.28 -21.32
CA PRO A 95 -0.99 -14.71 -21.55
C PRO A 95 -0.14 -13.65 -22.25
N GLY A 96 1.08 -13.42 -21.75
CA GLY A 96 1.96 -12.35 -22.22
C GLY A 96 2.54 -11.56 -21.05
N THR A 97 2.36 -10.24 -21.08
CA THR A 97 2.71 -9.31 -20.00
C THR A 97 1.46 -8.56 -19.57
N ALA A 98 1.28 -8.34 -18.27
CA ALA A 98 0.17 -7.58 -17.72
C ALA A 98 0.70 -6.48 -16.80
N GLU A 99 0.18 -5.26 -16.96
CA GLU A 99 0.40 -4.16 -16.02
C GLU A 99 -0.66 -4.21 -14.93
N LEU A 100 -0.19 -4.27 -13.68
CA LEU A 100 -1.02 -4.31 -12.49
C LEU A 100 -0.76 -3.06 -11.66
N THR A 101 -1.82 -2.31 -11.41
CA THR A 101 -1.81 -1.04 -10.69
C THR A 101 -2.51 -1.20 -9.35
N LEU A 102 -1.73 -1.04 -8.28
CA LEU A 102 -2.24 -0.90 -6.93
C LEU A 102 -2.70 0.55 -6.73
N SER A 103 -3.89 0.75 -6.19
CA SER A 103 -4.41 2.08 -5.85
C SER A 103 -5.08 2.05 -4.48
N GLY A 104 -5.07 3.18 -3.77
CA GLY A 104 -5.77 3.32 -2.50
C GLY A 104 -5.78 4.76 -1.98
N THR A 105 -6.35 4.94 -0.80
CA THR A 105 -6.37 6.22 -0.07
C THR A 105 -5.56 6.13 1.21
N THR A 106 -5.02 7.26 1.64
CA THR A 106 -4.39 7.44 2.94
C THR A 106 -5.40 7.96 3.96
N ARG A 107 -5.11 7.78 5.25
CA ARG A 107 -5.99 8.17 6.36
C ARG A 107 -6.19 9.69 6.48
N ASP A 108 -5.30 10.47 5.89
CA ASP A 108 -5.37 11.94 5.80
C ASP A 108 -6.14 12.42 4.54
N GLY A 109 -6.72 11.50 3.77
CA GLY A 109 -7.54 11.81 2.59
C GLY A 109 -6.75 11.98 1.29
N GLY A 110 -5.46 11.67 1.29
CA GLY A 110 -4.68 11.51 0.07
C GLY A 110 -4.97 10.21 -0.67
N THR A 111 -4.39 10.10 -1.86
CA THR A 111 -4.47 8.93 -2.75
C THR A 111 -3.07 8.48 -3.10
N PHE A 112 -2.90 7.19 -3.33
CA PHE A 112 -1.64 6.64 -3.83
C PHE A 112 -1.89 5.61 -4.90
N SER A 113 -0.92 5.46 -5.79
CA SER A 113 -0.91 4.38 -6.78
C SER A 113 0.49 3.93 -7.13
N GLY A 114 0.62 2.69 -7.58
CA GLY A 114 1.88 2.15 -8.10
C GLY A 114 1.59 1.06 -9.11
N THR A 115 2.44 0.93 -10.13
CA THR A 115 2.27 -0.04 -11.21
C THR A 115 3.50 -0.94 -11.32
N ASP A 116 3.26 -2.23 -11.53
CA ASP A 116 4.30 -3.22 -11.84
C ASP A 116 3.84 -4.09 -13.02
N THR A 117 4.81 -4.59 -13.78
CA THR A 117 4.57 -5.48 -14.93
C THR A 117 4.90 -6.92 -14.56
N VAL A 118 3.92 -7.80 -14.68
CA VAL A 118 4.11 -9.24 -14.45
C VAL A 118 4.08 -10.02 -15.77
N LYS A 119 4.77 -11.16 -15.78
CA LYS A 119 4.64 -12.14 -16.85
C LYS A 119 3.41 -13.01 -16.60
N VAL A 120 2.63 -13.29 -17.63
CA VAL A 120 1.47 -14.18 -17.57
C VAL A 120 1.70 -15.37 -18.50
N ILE A 121 1.55 -16.57 -17.97
CA ILE A 121 1.70 -17.82 -18.72
C ILE A 121 0.45 -18.68 -18.56
N ASN A 122 0.17 -19.50 -19.56
CA ASN A 122 -0.90 -20.49 -19.51
C ASN A 122 -0.29 -21.86 -19.81
N VAL A 123 0.27 -22.50 -18.78
CA VAL A 123 0.93 -23.80 -18.91
C VAL A 123 0.37 -24.75 -17.88
N SER A 124 -0.18 -25.88 -18.32
CA SER A 124 -0.54 -26.97 -17.42
C SER A 124 0.76 -27.59 -16.90
N GLY A 125 0.85 -27.80 -15.58
CA GLY A 125 1.88 -28.66 -15.04
C GLY A 125 1.70 -30.05 -15.65
N LYS A 126 2.74 -30.62 -16.26
CA LYS A 126 2.70 -32.04 -16.60
C LYS A 126 2.52 -32.83 -15.30
N ASN A 127 1.56 -33.75 -15.32
CA ASN A 127 1.26 -34.74 -14.27
C ASN A 127 2.52 -35.41 -13.72
#